data_AF-A0A2C5T3C9-F1
#
_entry.id   AF-A0A2C5T3C9-F1
#
_cell.length_a   1.000
_cell.length_b   1.000
_cell.length_c   1.000
_cell.angle_alpha   90.00
_cell.angle_beta   90.00
_cell.angle_gamma   90.00
#
_symmetry.space_group_name_H-M   'P 1'
#
loop_
_entity.id
_entity.type
_entity.pdbx_description
1 polymer ?
#
loop_
_entity_poly.entity_id
_entity_poly.type
_entity_poly.pdbx_seq_one_letter_code
_entity_poly.pdbx_strand_id
1 'polypeptide(L)'
;MQKSLFIGTLLSAFFFSGLHPALALTSQQAAEKLSLTELAETYSPAQISALTQQPEANRFDALMITIGALTADDLKNPAAESDKLQAFVDAQQQEHTRYLGNVSDKNIVPRLHTAWKTAVFPNDTKTLKTLNNFIDKGYTSGYNLVDTREESGFDKTRMIRYGHNDIDHAAQLVYLLRREGFDPKVQLTPKSSAFLYLDEWGEADYPVTTLKSGKKVAIASEYNLDLEFPSAEERNRFQSLIDQYAKKNTADQKGLIRAAWWQPFYRSYVPVDGYDVVAETRVTSGHYQADLMALPENAEKQAENIRKAKSGMQVTSEKVWVNPSFYRYLQGDYK
;
A
#
# COMPACT_ATOMS: atom_id res chain seq x y z
N MET A 1 -67.82 16.45 -26.40
CA MET A 1 -67.73 17.54 -25.41
C MET A 1 -67.47 16.93 -24.04
N GLN A 2 -66.42 17.42 -23.37
CA GLN A 2 -66.13 17.43 -21.90
C GLN A 2 -66.49 16.19 -21.05
N LYS A 3 -65.51 15.39 -20.63
CA LYS A 3 -64.69 15.51 -19.39
C LYS A 3 -65.48 15.22 -18.11
N SER A 4 -65.15 14.09 -17.48
CA SER A 4 -65.14 13.95 -16.02
C SER A 4 -63.82 13.30 -15.58
N LEU A 5 -63.07 14.07 -14.81
CA LEU A 5 -61.76 13.84 -14.23
C LEU A 5 -61.88 12.79 -13.11
N PHE A 6 -61.08 11.73 -13.13
CA PHE A 6 -60.80 10.92 -11.95
C PHE A 6 -59.38 11.28 -11.47
N ILE A 7 -59.30 12.12 -10.44
CA ILE A 7 -58.05 12.36 -9.70
C ILE A 7 -58.00 11.28 -8.63
N GLY A 8 -57.22 10.24 -8.86
CA GLY A 8 -56.79 9.31 -7.82
C GLY A 8 -55.65 9.95 -7.03
N THR A 9 -55.90 10.22 -5.76
CA THR A 9 -54.91 10.72 -4.81
C THR A 9 -53.89 9.62 -4.54
N LEU A 10 -52.75 9.64 -5.23
CA LEU A 10 -51.56 8.88 -4.83
C LEU A 10 -50.90 9.65 -3.68
N LEU A 11 -51.02 9.10 -2.47
CA LEU A 11 -50.27 9.55 -1.31
C LEU A 11 -48.80 9.15 -1.52
N SER A 12 -48.01 10.05 -2.08
CA SER A 12 -46.55 9.90 -2.14
C SER A 12 -46.00 10.04 -0.72
N ALA A 13 -45.79 8.92 -0.04
CA ALA A 13 -44.96 8.86 1.15
C ALA A 13 -43.52 9.19 0.74
N PHE A 14 -43.12 10.45 0.93
CA PHE A 14 -41.72 10.82 0.95
C PHE A 14 -41.08 10.13 2.14
N PHE A 15 -40.43 8.99 1.89
CA PHE A 15 -39.36 8.52 2.77
C PHE A 15 -38.22 9.53 2.66
N PHE A 16 -38.24 10.55 3.51
CA PHE A 16 -37.01 11.21 3.91
C PHE A 16 -36.18 10.15 4.61
N SER A 17 -35.25 9.53 3.88
CA SER A 17 -34.08 8.91 4.49
C SER A 17 -33.28 10.03 5.16
N GLY A 18 -33.68 10.38 6.37
CA GLY A 18 -32.86 11.15 7.28
C GLY A 18 -31.59 10.37 7.50
N LEU A 19 -30.52 10.77 6.80
CA LEU A 19 -29.16 10.60 7.26
C LEU A 19 -29.14 11.12 8.69
N HIS A 20 -29.25 10.22 9.66
CA HIS A 20 -28.89 10.56 11.02
C HIS A 20 -27.40 10.92 10.93
N PRO A 21 -26.99 12.15 11.29
CA PRO A 21 -25.58 12.40 11.44
C PRO A 21 -25.07 11.35 12.43
N ALA A 22 -24.00 10.64 12.05
CA ALA A 22 -23.32 9.77 12.99
C ALA A 22 -23.08 10.60 14.27
N LEU A 23 -23.48 10.06 15.42
CA LEU A 23 -23.29 10.75 16.69
C LEU A 23 -21.81 11.13 16.82
N ALA A 24 -21.53 12.40 17.09
CA ALA A 24 -20.17 12.89 17.25
C ALA A 24 -19.47 12.08 18.36
N LEU A 25 -18.29 11.54 18.06
CA LEU A 25 -17.51 10.75 18.99
C LEU A 25 -16.88 11.68 20.02
N THR A 26 -17.11 11.42 21.31
CA THR A 26 -16.52 12.21 22.40
C THR A 26 -15.20 11.62 22.90
N SER A 27 -14.37 12.42 23.59
CA SER A 27 -13.14 11.94 24.24
C SER A 27 -13.37 10.76 25.19
N GLN A 28 -14.49 10.74 25.93
CA GLN A 28 -14.84 9.63 26.80
C GLN A 28 -15.12 8.34 25.99
N GLN A 29 -15.94 8.44 24.93
CA GLN A 29 -16.25 7.29 24.09
C GLN A 29 -15.00 6.76 23.37
N ALA A 30 -14.09 7.66 22.97
CA ALA A 30 -12.79 7.27 22.42
C ALA A 30 -11.93 6.53 23.46
N ALA A 31 -11.85 7.04 24.70
CA ALA A 31 -11.13 6.36 25.78
C ALA A 31 -11.70 4.97 26.08
N GLU A 32 -13.03 4.81 26.10
CA GLU A 32 -13.70 3.53 26.30
C GLU A 32 -13.36 2.54 25.17
N LYS A 33 -13.44 2.98 23.91
CA LYS A 33 -13.07 2.17 22.73
C LYS A 33 -11.60 1.74 22.73
N LEU A 34 -10.72 2.54 23.33
CA LEU A 34 -9.29 2.27 23.46
C LEU A 34 -8.92 1.54 24.75
N SER A 35 -9.89 1.25 25.63
CA SER A 35 -9.63 0.67 26.96
C SER A 35 -8.66 1.50 27.81
N LEU A 36 -8.82 2.84 27.78
CA LEU A 36 -7.98 3.81 28.49
C LEU A 36 -8.70 4.54 29.64
N THR A 37 -9.89 4.08 30.03
CA THR A 37 -10.70 4.74 31.06
C THR A 37 -9.97 4.85 32.40
N GLU A 38 -9.29 3.79 32.84
CA GLU A 38 -8.52 3.76 34.09
C GLU A 38 -7.34 4.74 34.06
N LEU A 39 -6.71 4.94 32.90
CA LEU A 39 -5.64 5.93 32.74
C LEU A 39 -6.20 7.36 32.85
N ALA A 40 -7.39 7.62 32.30
CA ALA A 40 -8.04 8.92 32.42
C ALA A 40 -8.30 9.29 33.90
N GLU A 41 -8.64 8.32 34.76
CA GLU A 41 -8.86 8.56 36.20
C GLU A 41 -7.61 9.02 36.96
N THR A 42 -6.41 8.90 36.37
CA THR A 42 -5.15 9.32 37.00
C THR A 42 -4.87 10.82 36.90
N TYR A 43 -5.64 11.57 36.10
CA TYR A 43 -5.41 12.99 35.86
C TYR A 43 -5.96 13.85 37.00
N SER A 44 -5.09 14.61 37.64
CA SER A 44 -5.48 15.63 38.63
C SER A 44 -6.10 16.87 37.96
N PRO A 45 -6.92 17.66 38.68
CA PRO A 45 -7.48 18.91 38.15
C PRO A 45 -6.43 19.88 37.59
N ALA A 46 -5.24 19.95 38.21
CA ALA A 46 -4.14 20.80 37.75
C ALA A 46 -3.58 20.33 36.39
N GLN A 47 -3.45 19.01 36.18
CA GLN A 47 -3.00 18.45 34.90
C GLN A 47 -4.03 18.68 33.80
N ILE A 48 -5.32 18.49 34.11
CA ILE A 48 -6.41 18.75 33.17
C ILE A 48 -6.33 20.20 32.69
N SER A 49 -6.35 21.16 33.63
CA SER A 49 -6.31 22.58 33.30
C SER A 49 -5.06 22.97 32.50
N ALA A 50 -3.89 22.40 32.81
CA ALA A 50 -2.64 22.70 32.12
C ALA A 50 -2.61 22.17 30.69
N LEU A 51 -3.15 20.97 30.44
CA LEU A 51 -3.14 20.33 29.11
C LEU A 51 -4.23 20.90 28.20
N THR A 52 -5.44 21.07 28.72
CA THR A 52 -6.61 21.43 27.91
C THR A 52 -6.73 22.91 27.67
N GLN A 53 -6.27 23.74 28.61
CA GLN A 53 -6.41 25.20 28.60
C GLN A 53 -7.87 25.67 28.46
N GLN A 54 -8.83 24.81 28.87
CA GLN A 54 -10.26 25.03 28.75
C GLN A 54 -10.96 24.72 30.09
N PRO A 55 -11.81 25.64 30.63
CA PRO A 55 -12.47 25.43 31.93
C PRO A 55 -13.41 24.22 31.99
N GLU A 56 -14.08 23.91 30.87
CA GLU A 56 -15.10 22.85 30.79
C GLU A 56 -14.51 21.47 30.39
N ALA A 57 -13.21 21.42 30.09
CA ALA A 57 -12.58 20.18 29.65
C ALA A 57 -12.38 19.21 30.82
N ASN A 58 -12.48 17.92 30.52
CA ASN A 58 -12.44 16.86 31.51
C ASN A 58 -11.18 15.99 31.37
N ARG A 59 -11.08 14.97 32.23
CA ARG A 59 -9.94 14.04 32.26
C ARG A 59 -9.73 13.25 30.97
N PHE A 60 -10.79 12.97 30.23
CA PHE A 60 -10.70 12.29 28.93
C PHE A 60 -10.13 13.22 27.86
N ASP A 61 -10.47 14.51 27.87
CA ASP A 61 -9.88 15.49 26.94
C ASP A 61 -8.37 15.64 27.19
N ALA A 62 -7.97 15.70 28.46
CA ALA A 62 -6.56 15.73 28.86
C ALA A 62 -5.81 14.47 28.43
N LEU A 63 -6.44 13.30 28.56
CA LEU A 63 -5.91 12.04 28.06
C LEU A 63 -5.72 12.06 26.54
N MET A 64 -6.74 12.49 25.78
CA MET A 64 -6.70 12.53 24.31
C MET A 64 -5.61 13.47 23.80
N ILE A 65 -5.38 14.60 24.48
CA ILE A 65 -4.24 15.48 24.20
C ILE A 65 -2.91 14.79 24.52
N THR A 66 -2.82 14.09 25.66
CA THR A 66 -1.58 13.43 26.11
C THR A 66 -1.13 12.33 25.15
N ILE A 67 -2.06 11.53 24.63
CA ILE A 67 -1.75 10.46 23.66
C ILE A 67 -1.61 10.99 22.23
N GLY A 68 -1.78 12.29 22.02
CA GLY A 68 -1.63 12.96 20.72
C GLY A 68 -2.82 12.78 19.77
N ALA A 69 -3.96 12.31 20.25
CA ALA A 69 -5.19 12.23 19.46
C ALA A 69 -5.79 13.63 19.17
N LEU A 70 -5.60 14.57 20.10
CA LEU A 70 -6.08 15.95 20.01
C LEU A 70 -5.00 16.96 20.37
N THR A 71 -5.23 18.21 19.99
CA THR A 71 -4.58 19.40 20.56
C THR A 71 -5.59 20.19 21.39
N ALA A 72 -5.12 21.09 22.25
CA ALA A 72 -6.00 21.97 23.03
C ALA A 72 -6.92 22.85 22.15
N ASP A 73 -6.46 23.20 20.94
CA ASP A 73 -7.26 23.98 19.99
C ASP A 73 -8.40 23.16 19.38
N ASP A 74 -8.26 21.84 19.27
CA ASP A 74 -9.29 20.97 18.70
C ASP A 74 -10.56 20.95 19.56
N LEU A 75 -10.40 21.06 20.88
CA LEU A 75 -11.51 21.14 21.86
C LEU A 75 -12.42 22.37 21.64
N LYS A 76 -11.99 23.36 20.85
CA LYS A 76 -12.80 24.55 20.52
C LYS A 76 -13.81 24.27 19.42
N ASN A 77 -13.68 23.15 18.69
CA ASN A 77 -14.52 22.80 17.55
C ASN A 77 -14.98 21.34 17.64
N PRO A 78 -16.21 21.08 18.11
CA PRO A 78 -16.74 19.73 18.32
C PRO A 78 -16.72 18.83 17.07
N ALA A 79 -16.90 19.40 15.87
CA ALA A 79 -16.85 18.63 14.64
C ALA A 79 -15.41 18.16 14.34
N ALA A 80 -14.43 19.06 14.46
CA ALA A 80 -13.02 18.72 14.26
C ALA A 80 -12.50 17.76 15.34
N GLU A 81 -12.94 17.93 16.58
CA GLU A 81 -12.67 17.00 17.69
C GLU A 81 -13.15 15.59 17.34
N SER A 82 -14.44 15.45 17.00
CA SER A 82 -15.05 14.16 16.67
C SER A 82 -14.34 13.48 15.49
N ASP A 83 -14.05 14.20 14.41
CA ASP A 83 -13.40 13.64 13.23
C ASP A 83 -11.99 13.12 13.57
N LYS A 84 -11.22 13.88 14.37
CA LYS A 84 -9.88 13.47 14.81
C LYS A 84 -9.91 12.27 15.74
N LEU A 85 -10.84 12.25 16.70
CA LEU A 85 -11.01 11.13 17.62
C LEU A 85 -11.39 9.85 16.85
N GLN A 86 -12.31 9.94 15.90
CA GLN A 86 -12.72 8.80 15.09
C GLN A 86 -11.53 8.27 14.28
N ALA A 87 -10.79 9.15 13.60
CA ALA A 87 -9.60 8.77 12.86
C ALA A 87 -8.52 8.12 13.75
N PHE A 88 -8.33 8.64 14.97
CA PHE A 88 -7.36 8.09 15.91
C PHE A 88 -7.77 6.70 16.41
N VAL A 89 -9.03 6.52 16.82
CA VAL A 89 -9.55 5.22 17.28
C VAL A 89 -9.47 4.19 16.17
N ASP A 90 -9.90 4.53 14.96
CA ASP A 90 -9.82 3.62 13.81
C ASP A 90 -8.37 3.20 13.53
N ALA A 91 -7.41 4.12 13.65
CA ALA A 91 -5.99 3.81 13.48
C ALA A 91 -5.45 2.82 14.53
N GLN A 92 -5.94 2.85 15.77
CA GLN A 92 -5.51 1.92 16.82
C GLN A 92 -6.21 0.55 16.73
N GLN A 93 -7.42 0.51 16.18
CA GLN A 93 -8.23 -0.71 16.08
C GLN A 93 -8.01 -1.48 14.77
N GLN A 94 -7.16 -0.99 13.86
CA GLN A 94 -6.78 -1.71 12.64
C GLN A 94 -5.83 -2.90 12.95
N GLU A 95 -6.36 -3.94 13.58
CA GLU A 95 -5.66 -5.18 14.00
C GLU A 95 -4.99 -5.94 12.84
N HIS A 96 -5.32 -5.59 11.59
CA HIS A 96 -4.82 -6.26 10.38
C HIS A 96 -3.92 -5.39 9.51
N THR A 97 -3.62 -4.16 9.91
CA THR A 97 -2.69 -3.31 9.15
C THR A 97 -1.30 -3.33 9.76
N ARG A 98 -0.28 -3.46 8.90
CA ARG A 98 1.13 -3.38 9.27
C ARG A 98 1.74 -2.19 8.56
N TYR A 99 2.32 -1.27 9.32
CA TYR A 99 3.02 -0.13 8.78
C TYR A 99 4.08 0.39 9.75
N LEU A 100 5.10 1.04 9.20
CA LEU A 100 6.21 1.62 9.95
C LEU A 100 5.87 3.00 10.53
N GLY A 101 4.88 3.68 9.94
CA GLY A 101 4.44 5.02 10.31
C GLY A 101 3.95 5.81 9.10
N ASN A 102 3.72 7.09 9.31
CA ASN A 102 3.35 8.04 8.25
C ASN A 102 4.58 8.73 7.68
N VAL A 103 4.48 9.30 6.49
CA VAL A 103 5.56 10.11 5.88
C VAL A 103 5.90 11.36 6.73
N SER A 104 4.92 11.90 7.46
CA SER A 104 5.09 13.04 8.36
C SER A 104 5.88 12.71 9.63
N ASP A 105 5.95 11.43 10.02
CA ASP A 105 6.70 10.98 11.21
C ASP A 105 8.16 11.40 11.11
N LYS A 106 8.66 12.08 12.15
CA LYS A 106 10.05 12.57 12.19
C LYS A 106 11.10 11.46 12.03
N ASN A 107 10.75 10.23 12.42
CA ASN A 107 11.62 9.06 12.44
C ASN A 107 11.26 7.99 11.39
N ILE A 108 10.43 8.32 10.38
CA ILE A 108 10.03 7.35 9.36
C ILE A 108 11.21 6.77 8.57
N VAL A 109 12.18 7.60 8.16
CA VAL A 109 13.34 7.15 7.40
C VAL A 109 14.26 6.25 8.23
N PRO A 110 14.63 6.59 9.48
CA PRO A 110 15.30 5.64 10.38
C PRO A 110 14.56 4.30 10.52
N ARG A 111 13.23 4.30 10.67
CA ARG A 111 12.43 3.07 10.76
C ARG A 111 12.51 2.24 9.47
N LEU A 112 12.46 2.88 8.30
CA LEU A 112 12.66 2.22 7.00
C LEU A 112 14.03 1.56 6.88
N HIS A 113 15.11 2.27 7.23
CA HIS A 113 16.45 1.70 7.20
C HIS A 113 16.60 0.53 8.18
N THR A 114 16.03 0.63 9.38
CA THR A 114 16.02 -0.49 10.34
C THR A 114 15.26 -1.68 9.77
N ALA A 115 14.05 -1.48 9.25
CA ALA A 115 13.24 -2.54 8.65
C ALA A 115 13.98 -3.27 7.51
N TRP A 116 14.66 -2.51 6.64
CA TRP A 116 15.49 -3.09 5.57
C TRP A 116 16.70 -3.85 6.11
N LYS A 117 17.43 -3.27 7.07
CA LYS A 117 18.64 -3.89 7.64
C LYS A 117 18.33 -5.20 8.36
N THR A 118 17.16 -5.32 8.99
CA THR A 118 16.72 -6.52 9.70
C THR A 118 15.79 -7.40 8.88
N ALA A 119 15.61 -7.10 7.59
CA ALA A 119 14.72 -7.82 6.71
C ALA A 119 15.14 -9.29 6.58
N VAL A 120 14.15 -10.18 6.64
CA VAL A 120 14.31 -11.57 6.25
C VAL A 120 13.70 -11.73 4.87
N PHE A 121 14.55 -11.87 3.85
CA PHE A 121 14.09 -12.05 2.48
C PHE A 121 13.55 -13.46 2.27
N PRO A 122 12.40 -13.62 1.57
CA PRO A 122 11.85 -14.93 1.24
C PRO A 122 12.86 -15.82 0.51
N ASN A 123 13.24 -16.94 1.12
CA ASN A 123 14.25 -17.86 0.58
C ASN A 123 13.88 -19.34 0.78
N ASP A 124 12.59 -19.68 0.68
CA ASP A 124 12.17 -21.08 0.78
C ASP A 124 12.62 -21.89 -0.45
N THR A 125 13.65 -22.71 -0.28
CA THR A 125 14.29 -23.49 -1.35
C THR A 125 13.29 -24.34 -2.14
N LYS A 126 12.29 -24.93 -1.47
CA LYS A 126 11.29 -25.77 -2.14
C LYS A 126 10.39 -24.94 -3.05
N THR A 127 9.90 -23.81 -2.56
CA THR A 127 9.10 -22.86 -3.32
C THR A 127 9.89 -22.27 -4.48
N LEU A 128 11.11 -21.78 -4.23
CA LEU A 128 12.01 -21.24 -5.26
C LEU A 128 12.31 -22.26 -6.37
N LYS A 129 12.58 -23.52 -6.02
CA LYS A 129 12.82 -24.58 -7.01
C LYS A 129 11.61 -24.81 -7.91
N THR A 130 10.41 -24.82 -7.34
CA THR A 130 9.15 -24.96 -8.09
C THR A 130 8.93 -23.76 -9.01
N LEU A 131 9.10 -22.54 -8.51
CA LEU A 131 8.90 -21.30 -9.28
C LEU A 131 9.94 -21.14 -10.40
N ASN A 132 11.21 -21.46 -10.14
CA ASN A 132 12.26 -21.46 -11.16
C ASN A 132 11.99 -22.47 -12.28
N ASN A 133 11.34 -23.59 -11.97
CA ASN A 133 10.89 -24.54 -12.98
C ASN A 133 9.74 -23.98 -13.85
N PHE A 134 8.94 -23.02 -13.37
CA PHE A 134 7.98 -22.31 -14.23
C PHE A 134 8.69 -21.40 -15.23
N ILE A 135 9.78 -20.73 -14.83
CA ILE A 135 10.64 -19.98 -15.75
C ILE A 135 11.31 -20.92 -16.77
N ASP A 136 11.85 -22.05 -16.30
CA ASP A 136 12.49 -23.08 -17.14
C ASP A 136 11.56 -23.52 -18.28
N LYS A 137 10.31 -23.82 -17.92
CA LYS A 137 9.24 -24.24 -18.84
C LYS A 137 8.63 -23.11 -19.68
N GLY A 138 9.03 -21.85 -19.43
CA GLY A 138 8.52 -20.69 -20.16
C GLY A 138 7.07 -20.33 -19.81
N TYR A 139 6.61 -20.67 -18.62
CA TYR A 139 5.28 -20.29 -18.14
C TYR A 139 5.25 -18.84 -17.66
N THR A 140 6.40 -18.32 -17.22
CA THR A 140 6.62 -16.92 -16.84
C THR A 140 8.05 -16.51 -17.17
N SER A 141 8.30 -15.21 -17.28
CA SER A 141 9.65 -14.63 -17.37
C SER A 141 10.27 -14.31 -16.01
N GLY A 142 9.46 -14.29 -14.95
CA GLY A 142 9.89 -13.99 -13.59
C GLY A 142 8.77 -14.06 -12.56
N TYR A 143 9.10 -13.75 -11.31
CA TYR A 143 8.16 -13.65 -10.19
C TYR A 143 8.71 -12.77 -9.08
N ASN A 144 7.83 -12.16 -8.29
CA ASN A 144 8.16 -11.56 -7.00
C ASN A 144 7.66 -12.47 -5.88
N LEU A 145 8.55 -12.97 -5.02
CA LEU A 145 8.21 -13.78 -3.86
C LEU A 145 8.15 -12.92 -2.61
N VAL A 146 7.04 -12.97 -1.88
CA VAL A 146 6.81 -12.29 -0.60
C VAL A 146 6.40 -13.28 0.49
N ASP A 147 6.59 -12.88 1.75
CA ASP A 147 5.95 -13.52 2.91
C ASP A 147 4.65 -12.79 3.22
N THR A 148 3.51 -13.47 3.13
CA THR A 148 2.18 -12.88 3.31
C THR A 148 1.93 -12.41 4.74
N ARG A 149 2.75 -12.84 5.71
CA ARG A 149 2.68 -12.35 7.10
C ARG A 149 3.21 -10.92 7.23
N GLU A 150 3.96 -10.44 6.24
CA GLU A 150 4.55 -9.10 6.19
C GLU A 150 3.74 -8.13 5.31
N GLU A 151 2.58 -8.56 4.79
CA GLU A 151 1.69 -7.70 4.01
C GLU A 151 1.13 -6.56 4.86
N SER A 152 0.98 -5.39 4.23
CA SER A 152 0.52 -4.17 4.87
C SER A 152 -0.94 -4.20 5.34
N GLY A 153 -1.79 -5.02 4.71
CA GLY A 153 -3.23 -5.04 4.98
C GLY A 153 -3.96 -3.73 4.63
N PHE A 154 -3.30 -2.83 3.88
CA PHE A 154 -3.84 -1.53 3.52
C PHE A 154 -5.09 -1.62 2.65
N ASP A 155 -5.92 -0.58 2.70
CA ASP A 155 -7.08 -0.44 1.82
C ASP A 155 -6.60 -0.30 0.37
N LYS A 156 -6.90 -1.34 -0.43
CA LYS A 156 -6.57 -1.43 -1.85
C LYS A 156 -7.05 -0.23 -2.68
N THR A 157 -8.12 0.46 -2.26
CA THR A 157 -8.65 1.64 -2.96
C THR A 157 -7.78 2.89 -2.78
N ARG A 158 -7.00 2.94 -1.70
CA ARG A 158 -6.11 4.05 -1.35
C ARG A 158 -4.62 3.69 -1.45
N MET A 159 -4.30 2.50 -1.94
CA MET A 159 -2.95 1.95 -1.91
C MET A 159 -2.22 2.02 -3.26
N ILE A 160 -0.94 2.36 -3.22
CA ILE A 160 0.04 2.03 -4.26
C ILE A 160 1.11 1.11 -3.68
N ARG A 161 1.50 0.09 -4.45
CA ARG A 161 2.69 -0.74 -4.16
C ARG A 161 3.81 -0.36 -5.12
N TYR A 162 4.92 0.10 -4.58
CA TYR A 162 6.11 0.54 -5.33
C TYR A 162 7.27 -0.44 -5.12
N GLY A 163 7.80 -1.04 -6.19
CA GLY A 163 8.88 -2.01 -6.12
C GLY A 163 10.24 -1.41 -6.44
N HIS A 164 11.25 -1.66 -5.59
CA HIS A 164 12.64 -1.26 -5.84
C HIS A 164 13.61 -2.04 -4.95
N ASN A 165 14.92 -1.92 -5.18
CA ASN A 165 15.99 -2.59 -4.43
C ASN A 165 17.00 -1.65 -3.72
N ASP A 166 16.81 -0.32 -3.76
CA ASP A 166 17.74 0.65 -3.16
C ASP A 166 17.01 1.33 -2.01
N ILE A 167 17.46 1.12 -0.77
CA ILE A 167 16.79 1.66 0.42
C ILE A 167 16.94 3.19 0.53
N ASP A 168 18.04 3.74 0.01
CA ASP A 168 18.25 5.19 -0.01
C ASP A 168 17.32 5.84 -1.05
N HIS A 169 16.93 5.13 -2.11
CA HIS A 169 15.85 5.55 -3.02
C HIS A 169 14.52 5.67 -2.26
N ALA A 170 14.13 4.66 -1.47
CA ALA A 170 12.91 4.74 -0.66
C ALA A 170 12.96 5.90 0.35
N ALA A 171 14.10 6.10 1.02
CA ALA A 171 14.29 7.22 1.93
C ALA A 171 14.09 8.58 1.23
N GLN A 172 14.67 8.76 0.04
CA GLN A 172 14.47 9.98 -0.76
C GLN A 172 13.03 10.12 -1.26
N LEU A 173 12.38 9.02 -1.67
CA LEU A 173 10.98 9.02 -2.08
C LEU A 173 10.06 9.46 -0.93
N VAL A 174 10.31 9.00 0.30
CA VAL A 174 9.54 9.45 1.48
C VAL A 174 9.71 10.94 1.74
N TYR A 175 10.93 11.48 1.67
CA TYR A 175 11.12 12.92 1.82
C TYR A 175 10.55 13.73 0.65
N LEU A 176 10.57 13.18 -0.56
CA LEU A 176 9.93 13.77 -1.73
C LEU A 176 8.41 13.84 -1.54
N LEU A 177 7.78 12.75 -1.11
CA LEU A 177 6.35 12.71 -0.79
C LEU A 177 6.00 13.81 0.23
N ARG A 178 6.77 13.91 1.32
CA ARG A 178 6.60 14.95 2.33
C ARG A 178 6.71 16.36 1.76
N ARG A 179 7.72 16.61 0.91
CA ARG A 179 7.97 17.91 0.29
C ARG A 179 6.78 18.35 -0.58
N GLU A 180 6.17 17.40 -1.28
CA GLU A 180 5.07 17.63 -2.22
C GLU A 180 3.69 17.54 -1.54
N GLY A 181 3.67 17.48 -0.21
CA GLY A 181 2.45 17.57 0.60
C GLY A 181 1.67 16.25 0.74
N PHE A 182 2.30 15.11 0.46
CA PHE A 182 1.71 13.80 0.70
C PHE A 182 2.02 13.30 2.11
N ASP A 183 1.05 12.61 2.72
CA ASP A 183 1.26 11.93 4.00
C ASP A 183 0.71 10.49 4.08
N PRO A 184 1.09 9.59 3.16
CA PRO A 184 0.64 8.20 3.22
C PRO A 184 1.25 7.45 4.41
N LYS A 185 0.53 6.41 4.87
CA LYS A 185 1.16 5.36 5.69
C LYS A 185 2.16 4.59 4.84
N VAL A 186 3.25 4.17 5.45
CA VAL A 186 4.36 3.49 4.77
C VAL A 186 4.60 2.13 5.40
N GLN A 187 4.61 1.08 4.58
CA GLN A 187 5.06 -0.25 4.95
C GLN A 187 6.12 -0.75 3.98
N LEU A 188 7.16 -1.40 4.52
CA LEU A 188 8.19 -2.05 3.73
C LEU A 188 8.06 -3.57 3.88
N THR A 189 7.77 -4.25 2.77
CA THR A 189 7.69 -5.70 2.71
C THR A 189 8.88 -6.23 1.89
N PRO A 190 9.83 -6.96 2.52
CA PRO A 190 10.94 -7.58 1.79
C PRO A 190 10.44 -8.59 0.76
N LYS A 191 11.05 -8.60 -0.43
CA LYS A 191 10.72 -9.53 -1.49
C LYS A 191 11.97 -10.06 -2.18
N SER A 192 11.85 -11.27 -2.74
CA SER A 192 12.85 -11.84 -3.63
C SER A 192 12.32 -11.81 -5.06
N SER A 193 13.03 -11.17 -5.97
CA SER A 193 12.59 -10.98 -7.35
C SER A 193 13.43 -11.86 -8.26
N ALA A 194 12.80 -12.84 -8.88
CA ALA A 194 13.46 -13.73 -9.82
C ALA A 194 13.08 -13.39 -11.24
N PHE A 195 14.06 -13.31 -12.14
CA PHE A 195 13.84 -12.97 -13.54
C PHE A 195 14.86 -13.66 -14.44
N LEU A 196 14.46 -13.86 -15.71
CA LEU A 196 15.36 -14.34 -16.76
C LEU A 196 16.55 -13.38 -16.90
N TYR A 197 17.75 -13.93 -16.72
CA TYR A 197 19.01 -13.20 -16.88
C TYR A 197 19.54 -13.38 -18.30
N LEU A 198 19.94 -12.27 -18.91
CA LEU A 198 20.51 -12.23 -20.25
C LEU A 198 21.99 -11.86 -20.16
N ASP A 199 22.86 -12.62 -20.85
CA ASP A 199 24.31 -12.46 -20.74
C ASP A 199 24.78 -11.09 -21.26
N GLU A 200 24.04 -10.48 -22.18
CA GLU A 200 24.28 -9.12 -22.66
C GLU A 200 24.14 -8.02 -21.60
N TRP A 201 23.57 -8.33 -20.42
CA TRP A 201 23.49 -7.38 -19.30
C TRP A 201 24.80 -7.25 -18.52
N GLY A 202 25.80 -8.08 -18.80
CA GLY A 202 27.13 -8.01 -18.20
C GLY A 202 27.30 -8.95 -17.01
N GLU A 203 28.03 -8.52 -15.99
CA GLU A 203 28.20 -9.26 -14.74
C GLU A 203 27.14 -8.80 -13.73
N ALA A 204 26.44 -9.75 -13.13
CA ALA A 204 25.41 -9.48 -12.13
C ALA A 204 26.02 -9.22 -10.74
N ASP A 205 25.47 -8.26 -10.01
CA ASP A 205 25.73 -8.04 -8.58
C ASP A 205 24.84 -8.90 -7.66
N TYR A 206 24.01 -9.75 -8.24
CA TYR A 206 23.09 -10.67 -7.56
C TYR A 206 23.33 -12.14 -7.98
N PRO A 207 22.87 -13.11 -7.16
CA PRO A 207 22.96 -14.53 -7.51
C PRO A 207 22.29 -14.86 -8.85
N VAL A 208 23.03 -15.51 -9.74
CA VAL A 208 22.54 -16.06 -11.00
C VAL A 208 22.68 -17.58 -11.00
N THR A 209 21.61 -18.29 -11.34
CA THR A 209 21.58 -19.76 -11.43
C THR A 209 21.21 -20.20 -12.83
N THR A 210 21.94 -21.17 -13.38
CA THR A 210 21.60 -21.82 -14.66
C THR A 210 20.60 -22.95 -14.42
N LEU A 211 19.47 -22.90 -15.13
CA LEU A 211 18.42 -23.91 -15.10
C LEU A 211 18.73 -25.06 -16.05
N LYS A 212 17.92 -26.13 -16.01
CA LYS A 212 18.14 -27.33 -16.84
C LYS A 212 18.05 -27.05 -18.34
N SER A 213 17.21 -26.10 -18.75
CA SER A 213 17.13 -25.67 -20.16
C SER A 213 18.34 -24.85 -20.64
N GLY A 214 19.26 -24.49 -19.75
CA GLY A 214 20.36 -23.55 -20.03
C GLY A 214 19.99 -22.08 -19.81
N LYS A 215 18.71 -21.75 -19.57
CA LYS A 215 18.28 -20.40 -19.15
C LYS A 215 18.96 -20.01 -17.84
N LYS A 216 19.33 -18.75 -17.71
CA LYS A 216 19.86 -18.18 -16.47
C LYS A 216 18.76 -17.42 -15.74
N VAL A 217 18.70 -17.54 -14.42
CA VAL A 217 17.77 -16.81 -13.56
C VAL A 217 18.56 -16.05 -12.53
N ALA A 218 18.32 -14.74 -12.49
CA ALA A 218 18.77 -13.84 -11.44
C ALA A 218 17.77 -13.85 -10.29
N ILE A 219 18.25 -13.75 -9.04
CA ILE A 219 17.41 -13.54 -7.86
C ILE A 219 17.93 -12.33 -7.09
N ALA A 220 17.17 -11.23 -7.13
CA ALA A 220 17.50 -9.99 -6.46
C ALA A 220 16.71 -9.83 -5.15
N SER A 221 17.37 -9.34 -4.11
CA SER A 221 16.73 -8.89 -2.87
C SER A 221 16.16 -7.49 -3.09
N GLU A 222 14.85 -7.34 -2.96
CA GLU A 222 14.13 -6.09 -3.20
C GLU A 222 13.09 -5.83 -2.10
N TYR A 223 12.32 -4.75 -2.23
CA TYR A 223 11.17 -4.48 -1.38
C TYR A 223 9.94 -4.13 -2.22
N ASN A 224 8.77 -4.34 -1.63
CA ASN A 224 7.57 -3.57 -1.90
C ASN A 224 7.47 -2.46 -0.84
N LEU A 225 7.39 -1.22 -1.30
CA LEU A 225 7.03 -0.07 -0.49
C LEU A 225 5.54 0.17 -0.72
N ASP A 226 4.75 -0.26 0.25
CA ASP A 226 3.30 -0.08 0.26
C ASP A 226 3.00 1.31 0.85
N LEU A 227 2.19 2.08 0.12
CA LEU A 227 1.78 3.43 0.48
C LEU A 227 0.25 3.50 0.53
N GLU A 228 -0.33 3.69 1.72
CA GLU A 228 -1.77 3.95 1.87
C GLU A 228 -2.00 5.45 2.02
N PHE A 229 -2.60 6.06 1.01
CA PHE A 229 -2.88 7.49 0.99
C PHE A 229 -4.12 7.82 1.84
N PRO A 230 -4.24 9.05 2.35
CA PRO A 230 -5.46 9.53 3.01
C PRO A 230 -6.72 9.41 2.14
N SER A 231 -6.59 9.57 0.81
CA SER A 231 -7.69 9.46 -0.14
C SER A 231 -7.29 8.90 -1.50
N ALA A 232 -8.27 8.51 -2.31
CA ALA A 232 -8.04 8.04 -3.68
C ALA A 232 -7.53 9.16 -4.59
N GLU A 233 -7.96 10.41 -4.35
CA GLU A 233 -7.52 11.60 -5.09
C GLU A 233 -6.02 11.85 -4.87
N GLU A 234 -5.54 11.75 -3.63
CA GLU A 234 -4.11 11.85 -3.35
C GLU A 234 -3.33 10.70 -3.98
N ARG A 235 -3.80 9.46 -3.83
CA ARG A 235 -3.21 8.29 -4.50
C ARG A 235 -3.04 8.52 -6.01
N ASN A 236 -4.05 9.10 -6.68
CA ASN A 236 -4.04 9.34 -8.12
C ASN A 236 -3.00 10.39 -8.56
N ARG A 237 -2.53 11.26 -7.68
CA ARG A 237 -1.47 12.24 -7.96
C ARG A 237 -0.07 11.62 -7.90
N PHE A 238 0.08 10.39 -7.40
CA PHE A 238 1.38 9.75 -7.20
C PHE A 238 2.17 9.57 -8.49
N GLN A 239 1.53 9.19 -9.60
CA GLN A 239 2.24 8.95 -10.86
C GLN A 239 2.99 10.21 -11.35
N SER A 240 2.35 11.39 -11.32
CA SER A 240 2.98 12.63 -11.77
C SER A 240 4.25 12.94 -10.99
N LEU A 241 4.27 12.62 -9.69
CA LEU A 241 5.45 12.75 -8.85
C LEU A 241 6.59 11.84 -9.32
N ILE A 242 6.28 10.56 -9.59
CA ILE A 242 7.26 9.59 -10.05
C ILE A 242 7.80 9.95 -11.43
N ASP A 243 6.93 10.34 -12.36
CA ASP A 243 7.33 10.72 -13.71
C ASP A 243 8.26 11.93 -13.72
N GLN A 244 8.11 12.84 -12.75
CA GLN A 244 8.94 14.03 -12.63
C GLN A 244 10.30 13.77 -11.94
N TYR A 245 10.32 12.98 -10.86
CA TYR A 245 11.48 12.93 -9.97
C TYR A 245 12.10 11.54 -9.78
N ALA A 246 11.41 10.45 -10.13
CA ALA A 246 11.88 9.09 -9.87
C ALA A 246 11.95 8.20 -11.11
N LYS A 247 11.54 8.73 -12.27
CA LYS A 247 11.69 8.08 -13.58
C LYS A 247 12.79 8.73 -14.40
N LYS A 248 13.65 7.89 -14.96
CA LYS A 248 14.71 8.27 -15.89
C LYS A 248 14.21 8.22 -17.34
N ASN A 249 14.52 9.24 -18.13
CA ASN A 249 14.22 9.32 -19.57
C ASN A 249 15.48 9.56 -20.43
N THR A 250 16.61 9.92 -19.81
CA THR A 250 17.92 10.03 -20.49
C THR A 250 19.04 9.54 -19.57
N ALA A 251 20.16 9.09 -20.14
CA ALA A 251 21.28 8.50 -19.40
C ALA A 251 21.84 9.42 -18.30
N ASP A 252 21.93 10.72 -18.58
CA ASP A 252 22.55 11.72 -17.69
C ASP A 252 21.54 12.69 -17.06
N GLN A 253 20.25 12.32 -17.04
CA GLN A 253 19.19 13.16 -16.47
C GLN A 253 19.52 13.59 -15.03
N LYS A 254 19.45 14.90 -14.79
CA LYS A 254 19.64 15.51 -13.47
C LYS A 254 18.29 15.82 -12.82
N GLY A 255 18.29 16.05 -11.50
CA GLY A 255 17.09 16.38 -10.74
C GLY A 255 16.22 15.18 -10.34
N LEU A 256 16.73 13.96 -10.54
CA LEU A 256 16.07 12.73 -10.11
C LEU A 256 16.56 12.30 -8.72
N ILE A 257 15.68 11.60 -7.98
CA ILE A 257 16.08 10.88 -6.79
C ILE A 257 17.03 9.72 -7.16
N ARG A 258 17.83 9.32 -6.17
CA ARG A 258 18.87 8.28 -6.30
C ARG A 258 18.33 7.04 -7.00
N ALA A 259 19.13 6.40 -7.85
CA ALA A 259 18.80 5.11 -8.49
C ALA A 259 17.50 5.09 -9.30
N ALA A 260 16.99 6.24 -9.76
CA ALA A 260 15.83 6.31 -10.64
C ALA A 260 15.96 5.39 -11.87
N TRP A 261 14.92 4.57 -12.09
CA TRP A 261 14.87 3.62 -13.20
C TRP A 261 14.20 4.20 -14.44
N TRP A 262 14.54 3.63 -15.59
CA TRP A 262 13.84 3.89 -16.86
C TRP A 262 12.41 3.37 -16.83
N GLN A 263 12.23 2.19 -16.23
CA GLN A 263 10.95 1.53 -16.04
C GLN A 263 10.73 1.31 -14.53
N PRO A 264 10.37 2.35 -13.74
CA PRO A 264 9.98 2.15 -12.35
C PRO A 264 8.78 1.20 -12.29
N PHE A 265 8.70 0.37 -11.25
CA PHE A 265 7.58 -0.55 -11.08
C PHE A 265 6.69 -0.08 -9.93
N TYR A 266 5.46 0.28 -10.26
CA TYR A 266 4.43 0.50 -9.25
C TYR A 266 3.05 0.09 -9.79
N ARG A 267 2.20 -0.34 -8.86
CA ARG A 267 0.88 -0.88 -9.19
C ARG A 267 -0.19 -0.43 -8.21
N SER A 268 -1.44 -0.45 -8.68
CA SER A 268 -2.63 -0.36 -7.86
C SER A 268 -3.56 -1.55 -8.09
N TYR A 269 -4.41 -1.81 -7.09
CA TYR A 269 -5.39 -2.90 -7.09
C TYR A 269 -6.79 -2.45 -7.50
N VAL A 270 -6.95 -1.18 -7.85
CA VAL A 270 -8.16 -0.61 -8.43
C VAL A 270 -7.77 0.29 -9.62
N PRO A 271 -8.71 0.61 -10.53
CA PRO A 271 -8.43 1.50 -11.66
C PRO A 271 -7.78 2.82 -11.25
N VAL A 272 -6.84 3.27 -12.08
CA VAL A 272 -6.18 4.57 -12.03
C VAL A 272 -6.09 5.10 -13.45
N ASP A 273 -6.44 6.36 -13.66
CA ASP A 273 -6.27 7.00 -14.95
C ASP A 273 -4.78 7.05 -15.33
N GLY A 274 -4.47 6.69 -16.57
CA GLY A 274 -3.09 6.63 -17.06
C GLY A 274 -2.34 5.34 -16.70
N TYR A 275 -2.96 4.37 -16.03
CA TYR A 275 -2.38 3.05 -15.79
C TYR A 275 -2.93 2.02 -16.77
N ASP A 276 -2.11 1.04 -17.11
CA ASP A 276 -2.47 -0.07 -17.97
C ASP A 276 -2.86 -1.31 -17.15
N VAL A 277 -3.79 -2.10 -17.68
CA VAL A 277 -4.27 -3.32 -17.02
C VAL A 277 -3.34 -4.49 -17.33
N VAL A 278 -2.94 -5.19 -16.28
CA VAL A 278 -2.23 -6.48 -16.37
C VAL A 278 -2.87 -7.51 -15.44
N ALA A 279 -2.53 -8.77 -15.64
CA ALA A 279 -2.91 -9.83 -14.71
C ALA A 279 -1.77 -10.13 -13.75
N GLU A 280 -2.11 -10.18 -12.47
CA GLU A 280 -1.24 -10.73 -11.43
C GLU A 280 -1.73 -12.14 -11.10
N THR A 281 -0.96 -13.15 -11.49
CA THR A 281 -1.18 -14.53 -11.07
C THR A 281 -0.43 -14.79 -9.77
N ARG A 282 -1.17 -14.95 -8.68
CA ARG A 282 -0.65 -15.29 -7.35
C ARG A 282 -0.56 -16.79 -7.19
N VAL A 283 0.63 -17.26 -6.84
CA VAL A 283 0.91 -18.66 -6.55
C VAL A 283 1.31 -18.78 -5.08
N THR A 284 0.50 -19.43 -4.26
CA THR A 284 0.70 -19.49 -2.81
C THR A 284 1.10 -20.88 -2.31
N SER A 285 2.00 -20.89 -1.32
CA SER A 285 2.53 -22.08 -0.65
C SER A 285 2.79 -21.77 0.82
N GLY A 286 1.86 -22.15 1.71
CA GLY A 286 1.93 -21.73 3.11
C GLY A 286 1.77 -20.22 3.23
N HIS A 287 2.73 -19.55 3.88
CA HIS A 287 2.79 -18.09 4.00
C HIS A 287 3.60 -17.42 2.89
N TYR A 288 4.02 -18.15 1.85
CA TYR A 288 4.70 -17.55 0.71
C TYR A 288 3.74 -17.33 -0.44
N GLN A 289 3.87 -16.17 -1.10
CA GLN A 289 3.15 -15.83 -2.32
C GLN A 289 4.13 -15.37 -3.38
N ALA A 290 4.03 -15.97 -4.57
CA ALA A 290 4.71 -15.48 -5.76
C ALA A 290 3.72 -14.72 -6.65
N ASP A 291 4.04 -13.47 -6.95
CA ASP A 291 3.30 -12.62 -7.88
C ASP A 291 3.94 -12.74 -9.27
N LEU A 292 3.21 -13.31 -10.22
CA LEU A 292 3.64 -13.47 -11.62
C LEU A 292 2.82 -12.51 -12.48
N MET A 293 3.49 -11.59 -13.17
CA MET A 293 2.84 -10.61 -14.04
C MET A 293 2.73 -11.13 -15.46
N ALA A 294 1.58 -10.89 -16.09
CA ALA A 294 1.34 -11.17 -17.49
C ALA A 294 0.47 -10.10 -18.15
N LEU A 295 0.70 -9.86 -19.43
CA LEU A 295 -0.25 -9.13 -20.27
C LEU A 295 -1.60 -9.87 -20.29
N PRO A 296 -2.74 -9.16 -20.37
CA PRO A 296 -4.08 -9.77 -20.27
C PRO A 296 -4.31 -10.95 -21.22
N GLU A 297 -3.81 -10.89 -22.45
CA GLU A 297 -3.91 -11.92 -23.46
C GLU A 297 -3.13 -13.21 -23.13
N ASN A 298 -2.14 -13.12 -22.24
CA ASN A 298 -1.30 -14.24 -21.82
C ASN A 298 -1.68 -14.81 -20.45
N ALA A 299 -2.54 -14.10 -19.71
CA ALA A 299 -2.86 -14.37 -18.31
C ALA A 299 -3.43 -15.77 -18.07
N GLU A 300 -4.50 -16.14 -18.79
CA GLU A 300 -5.16 -17.44 -18.55
C GLU A 300 -4.24 -18.61 -18.93
N LYS A 301 -3.49 -18.47 -20.03
CA LYS A 301 -2.51 -19.48 -20.44
C LYS A 301 -1.42 -19.67 -19.38
N GLN A 302 -0.91 -18.59 -18.79
CA GLN A 302 0.04 -18.66 -17.68
C GLN A 302 -0.56 -19.40 -16.48
N ALA A 303 -1.75 -18.98 -16.03
CA ALA A 303 -2.42 -19.57 -14.87
C ALA A 303 -2.72 -21.07 -15.07
N GLU A 304 -3.25 -21.45 -16.24
CA GLU A 304 -3.49 -22.85 -16.58
C GLU A 304 -2.23 -23.70 -16.59
N ASN A 305 -1.13 -23.20 -17.18
CA ASN A 305 0.14 -23.92 -17.22
C ASN A 305 0.67 -24.20 -15.81
N ILE A 306 0.55 -23.23 -14.91
CA ILE A 306 0.95 -23.36 -13.51
C ILE A 306 0.06 -24.39 -12.78
N ARG A 307 -1.27 -24.31 -12.95
CA ARG A 307 -2.21 -25.30 -12.36
C ARG A 307 -1.92 -26.72 -12.86
N LYS A 308 -1.66 -26.88 -14.16
CA LYS A 308 -1.34 -28.18 -14.80
C LYS A 308 -0.01 -28.77 -14.31
N ALA A 309 0.90 -27.96 -13.79
CA ALA A 309 2.16 -28.43 -13.23
C ALA A 309 1.99 -29.23 -11.91
N LYS A 310 0.77 -29.28 -11.33
CA LYS A 310 0.41 -30.05 -10.13
C LYS A 310 1.39 -29.83 -8.96
N SER A 311 1.79 -28.58 -8.72
CA SER A 311 2.76 -28.22 -7.68
C SER A 311 2.22 -28.35 -6.25
N GLY A 312 0.91 -28.46 -6.07
CA GLY A 312 0.25 -28.37 -4.76
C GLY A 312 0.10 -26.93 -4.25
N MET A 313 0.49 -25.93 -5.06
CA MET A 313 0.31 -24.51 -4.78
C MET A 313 -1.08 -24.04 -5.20
N GLN A 314 -1.67 -23.09 -4.47
CA GLN A 314 -2.92 -22.47 -4.90
C GLN A 314 -2.60 -21.39 -5.95
N VAL A 315 -3.47 -21.25 -6.95
CA VAL A 315 -3.26 -20.33 -8.07
C VAL A 315 -4.51 -19.49 -8.25
N THR A 316 -4.38 -18.19 -7.99
CA THR A 316 -5.43 -17.19 -8.24
C THR A 316 -4.89 -16.12 -9.16
N SER A 317 -5.77 -15.49 -9.94
CA SER A 317 -5.39 -14.38 -10.80
C SER A 317 -6.33 -13.21 -10.53
N GLU A 318 -5.76 -12.01 -10.42
CA GLU A 318 -6.55 -10.78 -10.32
C GLU A 318 -6.02 -9.73 -11.30
N LYS A 319 -6.87 -8.75 -11.61
CA LYS A 319 -6.45 -7.60 -12.39
C LYS A 319 -5.73 -6.61 -11.47
N VAL A 320 -4.64 -6.07 -11.96
CA VAL A 320 -3.95 -4.94 -11.36
C VAL A 320 -3.67 -3.89 -12.42
N TRP A 321 -3.49 -2.65 -11.98
CA TRP A 321 -3.21 -1.51 -12.83
C TRP A 321 -1.76 -1.12 -12.58
N VAL A 322 -0.94 -1.05 -13.63
CA VAL A 322 0.49 -0.74 -13.55
C VAL A 322 0.78 0.53 -14.32
N ASN A 323 1.88 1.18 -13.97
CA ASN A 323 2.33 2.35 -14.70
C ASN A 323 2.70 2.01 -16.16
N PRO A 324 2.55 2.96 -17.11
CA PRO A 324 2.78 2.72 -18.54
C PRO A 324 4.17 2.19 -18.87
N SER A 325 5.16 2.60 -18.08
CA SER A 325 6.54 2.16 -18.22
C SER A 325 6.71 0.66 -17.97
N PHE A 326 6.14 0.15 -16.88
CA PHE A 326 6.18 -1.28 -16.60
C PHE A 326 5.34 -2.08 -17.61
N TYR A 327 4.23 -1.53 -18.09
CA TYR A 327 3.44 -2.16 -19.14
C TYR A 327 4.24 -2.34 -20.45
N ARG A 328 4.96 -1.30 -20.90
CA ARG A 328 5.89 -1.38 -22.03
C ARG A 328 6.98 -2.43 -21.81
N TYR A 329 7.52 -2.53 -20.60
CA TYR A 329 8.48 -3.57 -20.23
C TYR A 329 7.91 -4.99 -20.43
N LEU A 330 6.65 -5.23 -20.07
CA LEU A 330 6.00 -6.53 -20.32
C LEU A 330 5.78 -6.81 -21.82
N GLN A 331 5.70 -5.78 -22.65
CA GLN A 331 5.66 -5.90 -24.11
C GLN A 331 7.05 -6.11 -24.74
N GLY A 332 8.12 -6.05 -23.94
CA GLY A 332 9.50 -6.19 -24.38
C GLY A 332 10.19 -4.87 -24.73
N ASP A 333 9.58 -3.73 -24.44
CA ASP A 333 10.19 -2.40 -24.59
C ASP A 333 10.80 -1.92 -23.26
N TYR A 334 12.10 -1.64 -23.27
CA TYR A 334 12.90 -1.36 -22.08
C TYR A 334 13.57 0.01 -22.11
N LYS A 335 13.22 0.90 -23.07
CA LYS A 335 13.81 2.24 -23.19
C LYS A 335 12.84 3.38 -22.84
#